data_AF-A0A9X1QGS4-F1
#
_entry.id   AF-A0A9X1QGS4-F1
#
_cell.length_a   1.000
_cell.length_b   1.000
_cell.length_c   1.000
_cell.angle_alpha   90.00
_cell.angle_beta   90.00
_cell.angle_gamma   90.00
#
_symmetry.space_group_name_H-M   'P 1'
#
loop_
_entity.id
_entity.type
_entity.pdbx_description
1 polymer ?
#
loop_
_entity_poly.entity_id
_entity_poly.type
_entity_poly.pdbx_seq_one_letter_code
_entity_poly.pdbx_strand_id
1 'polypeptide(L)'
;MHKVLQSLLLTSIVAFIFCLKTANVRAQDFDAEMYRVVYKGDKGPGAGKNIVFIATDHEYRGEESLPALAKILAKNYGFTCTVVYALDSAGNIFPGGSNIKGLNVLEKADLLVMFMRFASFPDEEMQHIDDYVKRGGPIVAFRTSTHAFEIKNNPKWAHYSWDYKGDKANWKDGFGEYVLGETWVSHYGTNHKQSSKIIIEKGQEAHPIMTAVRDIWVQSGGYTAEPKGTVLARGQVLNGMTPTSEPDKTKELLPVAWIKEYQVEGGKKGRSFTTTHGASEDLLNEGFRRMVLNATFWAMDMEKDIKPSNDIAFVGPYKPTTFNFTGYKANVKPADLAGWDSLIMPGEIVKKKTK
;
A
#
# COMPACT_ATOMS: atom_id res chain seq x y z
N MET A 1 -55.10 -72.01 10.57
CA MET A 1 -56.47 -71.77 11.07
C MET A 1 -56.42 -70.49 11.92
N HIS A 2 -56.93 -69.36 11.38
CA HIS A 2 -58.08 -68.61 11.94
C HIS A 2 -57.83 -68.06 13.36
N LYS A 3 -57.92 -66.77 13.73
CA LYS A 3 -58.49 -65.52 13.20
C LYS A 3 -57.79 -64.37 13.98
N VAL A 4 -57.34 -63.30 13.33
CA VAL A 4 -57.97 -61.95 13.29
C VAL A 4 -58.44 -61.42 14.64
N LEU A 5 -57.76 -60.39 15.17
CA LEU A 5 -58.43 -59.23 15.76
C LEU A 5 -57.57 -57.96 15.59
N GLN A 6 -58.15 -56.98 14.91
CA GLN A 6 -57.65 -55.62 14.76
C GLN A 6 -57.93 -54.82 16.03
N SER A 7 -57.00 -53.96 16.44
CA SER A 7 -57.35 -52.67 17.03
C SER A 7 -56.30 -51.64 16.66
N LEU A 8 -56.75 -50.59 15.96
CA LEU A 8 -56.01 -49.40 15.62
C LEU A 8 -55.46 -48.73 16.89
N LEU A 9 -54.20 -48.31 16.86
CA LEU A 9 -53.79 -47.09 17.55
C LEU A 9 -52.94 -46.24 16.62
N LEU A 10 -53.49 -45.06 16.36
CA LEU A 10 -52.95 -43.93 15.64
C LEU A 10 -51.64 -43.42 16.29
N THR A 11 -50.85 -42.68 15.49
CA THR A 11 -49.82 -41.68 15.89
C THR A 11 -48.55 -42.27 16.55
N SER A 12 -47.32 -42.08 16.07
CA SER A 12 -46.71 -40.93 15.40
C SER A 12 -45.47 -41.38 14.61
N ILE A 13 -45.37 -40.96 13.35
CA ILE A 13 -44.13 -40.97 12.59
C ILE A 13 -43.27 -39.83 13.15
N VAL A 14 -42.21 -40.16 13.90
CA VAL A 14 -41.08 -39.25 14.10
C VAL A 14 -39.95 -39.75 13.22
N ALA A 15 -40.05 -39.44 11.93
CA ALA A 15 -38.90 -39.46 11.05
C ALA A 15 -37.98 -38.33 11.51
N PHE A 16 -36.93 -38.66 12.26
CA PHE A 16 -35.84 -37.75 12.56
C PHE A 16 -35.05 -37.52 11.27
N ILE A 17 -35.61 -36.69 10.38
CA ILE A 17 -34.86 -36.10 9.28
C ILE A 17 -33.88 -35.15 9.95
N PHE A 18 -32.64 -35.62 10.12
CA PHE A 18 -31.51 -34.77 10.43
C PHE A 18 -31.30 -33.88 9.19
N CYS A 19 -32.07 -32.80 9.14
CA CYS A 19 -31.76 -31.67 8.29
C CYS A 19 -30.50 -31.06 8.89
N LEU A 20 -29.32 -31.58 8.51
CA LEU A 20 -28.10 -30.80 8.54
C LEU A 20 -28.36 -29.60 7.61
N LYS A 21 -28.94 -28.54 8.18
CA LYS A 21 -28.72 -27.20 7.67
C LYS A 21 -27.22 -27.01 7.78
N THR A 22 -26.54 -27.16 6.65
CA THR A 22 -25.23 -26.57 6.43
C THR A 22 -25.35 -25.11 6.84
N ALA A 23 -24.91 -24.80 8.06
CA ALA A 23 -24.75 -23.44 8.50
C ALA A 23 -23.67 -22.85 7.61
N ASN A 24 -24.14 -22.10 6.62
CA ASN A 24 -23.34 -21.35 5.68
C ASN A 24 -22.25 -20.57 6.42
N VAL A 25 -21.03 -20.73 5.93
CA VAL A 25 -19.98 -19.72 5.86
C VAL A 25 -20.59 -18.32 5.94
N ARG A 26 -20.49 -17.63 7.10
CA ARG A 26 -20.80 -16.19 7.24
C ARG A 26 -20.44 -15.54 8.59
N ALA A 27 -19.39 -16.03 9.25
CA ALA A 27 -18.88 -15.37 10.47
C ALA A 27 -17.52 -14.67 10.29
N GLN A 28 -16.83 -14.87 9.15
CA GLN A 28 -15.49 -14.30 8.91
C GLN A 28 -15.50 -13.07 7.98
N ASP A 29 -16.51 -12.93 7.10
CA ASP A 29 -16.55 -11.84 6.12
C ASP A 29 -16.94 -10.46 6.69
N PHE A 30 -17.64 -10.42 7.84
CA PHE A 30 -18.04 -9.15 8.45
C PHE A 30 -16.88 -8.39 9.12
N ASP A 31 -15.79 -9.08 9.45
CA ASP A 31 -14.62 -8.50 10.13
C ASP A 31 -13.62 -7.91 9.14
N ALA A 32 -13.49 -8.43 7.91
CA ALA A 32 -12.54 -7.90 6.94
C ALA A 32 -12.93 -6.53 6.35
N GLU A 33 -14.24 -6.27 6.18
CA GLU A 33 -14.72 -5.00 5.59
C GLU A 33 -14.41 -3.78 6.46
N MET A 34 -14.31 -3.93 7.79
CA MET A 34 -14.01 -2.80 8.66
C MET A 34 -12.60 -2.25 8.47
N TYR A 35 -11.68 -3.06 7.92
CA TYR A 35 -10.28 -2.69 7.69
C TYR A 35 -10.06 -1.94 6.37
N ARG A 36 -11.10 -1.77 5.55
CA ARG A 36 -10.93 -1.26 4.19
C ARG A 36 -11.99 -0.28 3.74
N VAL A 37 -11.62 0.50 2.72
CA VAL A 37 -12.54 1.28 1.90
C VAL A 37 -12.35 0.86 0.44
N VAL A 38 -13.45 0.75 -0.30
CA VAL A 38 -13.44 0.34 -1.71
C VAL A 38 -14.01 1.46 -2.57
N TYR A 39 -13.19 1.98 -3.47
CA TYR A 39 -13.60 2.92 -4.52
C TYR A 39 -13.76 2.16 -5.82
N LYS A 40 -15.01 1.98 -6.26
CA LYS A 40 -15.32 1.26 -7.49
C LYS A 40 -15.41 2.22 -8.67
N GLY A 41 -14.41 2.18 -9.54
CA GLY A 41 -14.51 2.73 -10.89
C GLY A 41 -15.28 1.79 -11.82
N ASP A 42 -15.93 2.34 -12.84
CA ASP A 42 -16.77 1.61 -13.78
C ASP A 42 -16.41 1.83 -15.26
N LYS A 43 -15.60 2.87 -15.57
CA LYS A 43 -15.24 3.27 -16.92
C LYS A 43 -13.78 3.72 -17.02
N GLY A 44 -13.13 3.37 -18.11
CA GLY A 44 -11.73 3.73 -18.39
C GLY A 44 -10.85 2.50 -18.58
N PRO A 45 -9.54 2.70 -18.84
CA PRO A 45 -8.61 1.61 -19.15
C PRO A 45 -8.41 0.63 -17.98
N GLY A 46 -8.71 1.06 -16.75
CA GLY A 46 -8.63 0.24 -15.54
C GLY A 46 -9.90 -0.54 -15.20
N ALA A 47 -10.98 -0.40 -15.97
CA ALA A 47 -12.23 -1.10 -15.70
C ALA A 47 -12.03 -2.63 -15.64
N GLY A 48 -12.47 -3.24 -14.53
CA GLY A 48 -12.30 -4.67 -14.27
C GLY A 48 -10.96 -5.07 -13.65
N LYS A 49 -10.03 -4.12 -13.45
CA LYS A 49 -8.76 -4.35 -12.73
C LYS A 49 -8.85 -3.90 -11.28
N ASN A 50 -8.16 -4.62 -10.40
CA ASN A 50 -8.18 -4.41 -8.95
C ASN A 50 -6.82 -3.92 -8.46
N ILE A 51 -6.79 -2.75 -7.81
CA ILE A 51 -5.61 -2.22 -7.13
C ILE A 51 -5.84 -2.31 -5.63
N VAL A 52 -4.93 -2.96 -4.92
CA VAL A 52 -4.94 -3.02 -3.46
C VAL A 52 -3.89 -2.07 -2.91
N PHE A 53 -4.29 -1.21 -1.98
CA PHE A 53 -3.42 -0.28 -1.27
C PHE A 53 -3.30 -0.74 0.18
N ILE A 54 -2.09 -0.78 0.73
CA ILE A 54 -1.85 -1.08 2.15
C ILE A 54 -1.17 0.13 2.83
N ALA A 55 -1.86 0.72 3.80
CA ALA A 55 -1.41 1.89 4.54
C ALA A 55 -1.15 1.53 6.02
N THR A 56 0.13 1.41 6.40
CA THR A 56 0.54 1.10 7.79
C THR A 56 1.82 1.83 8.22
N ASP A 57 2.19 2.94 7.58
CA ASP A 57 3.26 3.81 8.08
C ASP A 57 2.82 4.66 9.29
N HIS A 58 3.76 5.11 10.12
CA HIS A 58 3.47 5.83 11.38
C HIS A 58 3.88 7.32 11.39
N GLU A 59 4.44 7.84 10.31
CA GLU A 59 5.06 9.18 10.30
C GLU A 59 4.57 10.03 9.13
N TYR A 60 4.65 9.48 7.91
CA TYR A 60 4.49 10.12 6.61
C TYR A 60 3.07 10.07 6.06
N ARG A 61 2.11 9.58 6.85
CA ARG A 61 0.67 9.68 6.60
C ARG A 61 0.21 8.93 5.35
N GLY A 62 0.63 7.67 5.21
CA GLY A 62 0.15 6.80 4.13
C GLY A 62 -1.37 6.61 4.13
N GLU A 63 -1.99 6.70 5.31
CA GLU A 63 -3.44 6.69 5.48
C GLU A 63 -4.15 7.92 4.86
N GLU A 64 -3.41 8.99 4.54
CA GLU A 64 -3.90 10.14 3.78
C GLU A 64 -3.54 10.03 2.28
N SER A 65 -2.28 9.73 1.95
CA SER A 65 -1.82 9.68 0.55
C SER A 65 -2.51 8.60 -0.28
N LEU A 66 -2.59 7.37 0.23
CA LEU A 66 -3.07 6.23 -0.54
C LEU A 66 -4.55 6.31 -0.91
N PRO A 67 -5.49 6.68 -0.02
CA PRO A 67 -6.88 6.85 -0.44
C PRO A 67 -7.09 8.03 -1.38
N ALA A 68 -6.29 9.10 -1.28
CA ALA A 68 -6.35 10.19 -2.25
C ALA A 68 -5.94 9.70 -3.65
N LEU A 69 -4.85 8.96 -3.76
CA LEU A 69 -4.41 8.33 -5.02
C LEU A 69 -5.43 7.31 -5.55
N ALA A 70 -5.97 6.47 -4.66
CA ALA A 70 -6.99 5.47 -4.99
C ALA A 70 -8.25 6.10 -5.59
N LYS A 71 -8.72 7.23 -5.05
CA LYS A 71 -9.88 7.95 -5.60
C LYS A 71 -9.61 8.47 -7.01
N ILE A 72 -8.42 9.02 -7.29
CA ILE A 72 -8.04 9.47 -8.64
C ILE A 72 -8.08 8.30 -9.63
N LEU A 73 -7.41 7.19 -9.27
CA LEU A 73 -7.33 6.00 -10.09
C LEU A 73 -8.72 5.39 -10.37
N ALA A 74 -9.56 5.27 -9.34
CA ALA A 74 -10.89 4.70 -9.49
C ALA A 74 -11.81 5.61 -10.31
N LYS A 75 -11.88 6.91 -9.98
CA LYS A 75 -12.82 7.84 -10.59
C LYS A 75 -12.52 8.14 -12.05
N ASN A 76 -11.25 8.38 -12.36
CA ASN A 76 -10.84 8.87 -13.68
C ASN A 76 -10.47 7.74 -14.65
N TYR A 77 -10.11 6.56 -14.13
CA TYR A 77 -9.58 5.47 -14.95
C TYR A 77 -10.29 4.14 -14.77
N GLY A 78 -11.26 4.03 -13.86
CA GLY A 78 -12.15 2.88 -13.78
C GLY A 78 -11.64 1.71 -12.94
N PHE A 79 -10.49 1.85 -12.28
CA PHE A 79 -9.97 0.80 -11.39
C PHE A 79 -10.92 0.55 -10.22
N THR A 80 -10.97 -0.70 -9.75
CA THR A 80 -11.48 -0.99 -8.40
C THR A 80 -10.33 -0.85 -7.43
N CYS A 81 -10.34 0.19 -6.62
CA CYS A 81 -9.28 0.47 -5.64
C CYS A 81 -9.75 0.09 -4.24
N THR A 82 -9.06 -0.85 -3.60
CA THR A 82 -9.30 -1.25 -2.21
C THR A 82 -8.16 -0.74 -1.35
N VAL A 83 -8.43 0.12 -0.37
CA VAL A 83 -7.42 0.61 0.58
C VAL A 83 -7.63 -0.08 1.91
N VAL A 84 -6.62 -0.81 2.39
CA VAL A 84 -6.61 -1.57 3.63
C VAL A 84 -5.71 -0.88 4.66
N TYR A 85 -6.21 -0.79 5.89
CA TYR A 85 -5.56 -0.11 7.00
C TYR A 85 -5.32 -1.07 8.16
N ALA A 86 -4.35 -0.75 9.01
CA ALA A 86 -4.33 -1.28 10.35
C ALA A 86 -5.29 -0.50 11.25
N LEU A 87 -5.92 -1.16 12.23
CA LEU A 87 -6.91 -0.56 13.13
C LEU A 87 -6.51 -0.65 14.62
N ASP A 88 -6.96 0.32 15.41
CA ASP A 88 -6.95 0.26 16.87
C ASP A 88 -8.07 -0.66 17.41
N SER A 89 -8.15 -0.81 18.73
CA SER A 89 -9.17 -1.64 19.38
C SER A 89 -10.61 -1.10 19.28
N ALA A 90 -10.79 0.17 18.87
CA ALA A 90 -12.09 0.78 18.63
C ALA A 90 -12.49 0.71 17.14
N GLY A 91 -11.64 0.13 16.30
CA GLY A 91 -11.85 0.00 14.85
C GLY A 91 -11.56 1.28 14.08
N ASN A 92 -10.78 2.22 14.63
CA ASN A 92 -10.30 3.39 13.91
C ASN A 92 -8.98 3.08 13.22
N ILE A 93 -8.71 3.77 12.11
CA ILE A 93 -7.43 3.73 11.40
C ILE A 93 -6.30 4.09 12.37
N PHE A 94 -5.31 3.20 12.44
CA PHE A 94 -4.17 3.31 13.33
C PHE A 94 -2.85 3.25 12.54
N PRO A 95 -2.28 4.41 12.19
CA PRO A 95 -1.01 4.50 11.47
C PRO A 95 0.12 3.79 12.23
N GLY A 96 0.89 2.95 11.54
CA GLY A 96 1.93 2.12 12.16
C GLY A 96 1.45 0.80 12.77
N GLY A 97 0.14 0.54 12.77
CA GLY A 97 -0.42 -0.67 13.35
C GLY A 97 -0.04 -1.93 12.55
N SER A 98 -0.07 -3.07 13.23
CA SER A 98 0.00 -4.40 12.61
C SER A 98 -1.27 -5.23 12.77
N ASN A 99 -2.28 -4.70 13.47
CA ASN A 99 -3.63 -5.27 13.48
C ASN A 99 -4.31 -4.91 12.15
N ILE A 100 -4.11 -5.74 11.13
CA ILE A 100 -4.71 -5.65 9.80
C ILE A 100 -5.40 -6.98 9.50
N LYS A 101 -6.48 -6.94 8.72
CA LYS A 101 -7.17 -8.13 8.22
C LYS A 101 -7.66 -7.96 6.79
N GLY A 102 -7.97 -9.06 6.13
CA GLY A 102 -8.66 -9.08 4.84
C GLY A 102 -7.73 -8.87 3.65
N LEU A 103 -6.44 -9.23 3.77
CA LEU A 103 -5.50 -9.22 2.65
C LEU A 103 -5.77 -10.33 1.64
N ASN A 104 -6.77 -11.20 1.84
CA ASN A 104 -7.25 -12.15 0.83
C ASN A 104 -7.64 -11.49 -0.49
N VAL A 105 -7.95 -10.19 -0.50
CA VAL A 105 -8.15 -9.40 -1.73
C VAL A 105 -6.93 -9.39 -2.66
N LEU A 106 -5.73 -9.65 -2.15
CA LEU A 106 -4.51 -9.76 -2.94
C LEU A 106 -4.53 -10.95 -3.91
N GLU A 107 -5.37 -11.96 -3.67
CA GLU A 107 -5.54 -13.10 -4.59
C GLU A 107 -5.95 -12.63 -5.99
N LYS A 108 -6.80 -11.59 -6.06
CA LYS A 108 -7.35 -11.03 -7.30
C LYS A 108 -6.77 -9.67 -7.67
N ALA A 109 -5.80 -9.18 -6.92
CA ALA A 109 -5.18 -7.88 -7.18
C ALA A 109 -4.31 -7.93 -8.45
N ASP A 110 -4.50 -6.95 -9.32
CA ASP A 110 -3.64 -6.67 -10.47
C ASP A 110 -2.42 -5.82 -10.07
N LEU A 111 -2.51 -5.10 -8.94
CA LEU A 111 -1.42 -4.28 -8.40
C LEU A 111 -1.54 -4.16 -6.88
N LEU A 112 -0.39 -4.18 -6.21
CA LEU A 112 -0.22 -3.79 -4.81
C LEU A 112 0.50 -2.45 -4.73
N VAL A 113 -0.13 -1.47 -4.11
CA VAL A 113 0.47 -0.19 -3.74
C VAL A 113 0.72 -0.19 -2.23
N MET A 114 1.96 -0.04 -1.79
CA MET A 114 2.32 -0.14 -0.37
C MET A 114 2.94 1.13 0.18
N PHE A 115 2.50 1.49 1.37
CA PHE A 115 3.07 2.52 2.23
C PHE A 115 3.09 1.97 3.67
N MET A 116 4.12 1.17 3.95
CA MET A 116 4.21 0.35 5.15
C MET A 116 5.52 0.57 5.88
N ARG A 117 5.50 0.43 7.20
CA ARG A 117 6.71 0.50 8.03
C ARG A 117 6.67 -0.52 9.17
N PHE A 118 7.74 -1.31 9.31
CA PHE A 118 7.97 -2.18 10.48
C PHE A 118 6.74 -3.01 10.90
N ALA A 119 5.99 -3.49 9.92
CA ALA A 119 4.82 -4.31 10.15
C ALA A 119 5.20 -5.73 10.59
N SER A 120 4.37 -6.32 11.45
CA SER A 120 4.41 -7.73 11.80
C SER A 120 2.99 -8.27 11.88
N PHE A 121 2.45 -8.67 10.72
CA PHE A 121 1.06 -9.13 10.60
C PHE A 121 0.86 -10.56 11.12
N PRO A 122 -0.40 -10.95 11.42
CA PRO A 122 -0.76 -12.35 11.68
C PRO A 122 -0.38 -13.29 10.53
N ASP A 123 -0.24 -14.58 10.82
CA ASP A 123 0.20 -15.59 9.85
C ASP A 123 -0.65 -15.67 8.58
N GLU A 124 -1.97 -15.55 8.72
CA GLU A 124 -2.92 -15.57 7.61
C GLU A 124 -2.70 -14.39 6.66
N GLU A 125 -2.49 -13.20 7.20
CA GLU A 125 -2.28 -11.98 6.44
C GLU A 125 -0.88 -11.95 5.79
N MET A 126 0.15 -12.46 6.48
CA MET A 126 1.47 -12.66 5.89
C MET A 126 1.43 -13.70 4.75
N GLN A 127 0.60 -14.73 4.84
CA GLN A 127 0.44 -15.71 3.77
C GLN A 127 -0.09 -15.06 2.49
N HIS A 128 -1.06 -14.15 2.58
CA HIS A 128 -1.56 -13.42 1.41
C HIS A 128 -0.50 -12.53 0.75
N ILE A 129 0.39 -11.91 1.55
CA ILE A 129 1.55 -11.17 1.02
C ILE A 129 2.50 -12.13 0.30
N ASP A 130 2.84 -13.26 0.91
CA ASP A 130 3.76 -14.23 0.34
C ASP A 130 3.23 -14.83 -0.97
N ASP A 131 1.94 -15.18 -1.01
CA ASP A 131 1.27 -15.70 -2.20
C ASP A 131 1.25 -14.66 -3.33
N TYR A 132 1.00 -13.37 -3.02
CA TYR A 132 1.05 -12.28 -3.98
C TYR A 132 2.44 -12.11 -4.60
N VAL A 133 3.47 -12.10 -3.75
CA VAL A 133 4.87 -11.94 -4.18
C VAL A 133 5.31 -13.15 -5.01
N LYS A 134 5.00 -14.39 -4.58
CA LYS A 134 5.28 -15.62 -5.33
C LYS A 134 4.52 -15.70 -6.66
N ARG A 135 3.31 -15.14 -6.73
CA ARG A 135 2.57 -15.01 -7.99
C ARG A 135 3.26 -14.06 -8.98
N GLY A 136 4.20 -13.24 -8.54
CA GLY A 136 4.86 -12.21 -9.34
C GLY A 136 4.00 -10.96 -9.52
N GLY A 137 3.07 -10.70 -8.59
CA GLY A 137 2.19 -9.54 -8.68
C GLY A 137 2.97 -8.22 -8.66
N PRO A 138 2.67 -7.24 -9.53
CA PRO A 138 3.46 -6.02 -9.60
C PRO A 138 3.29 -5.15 -8.35
N ILE A 139 4.30 -4.33 -8.03
CA ILE A 139 4.31 -3.52 -6.80
C ILE A 139 4.65 -2.07 -7.10
N VAL A 140 3.92 -1.14 -6.48
CA VAL A 140 4.32 0.27 -6.36
C VAL A 140 4.55 0.54 -4.87
N ALA A 141 5.80 0.80 -4.50
CA ALA A 141 6.21 0.98 -3.12
C ALA A 141 6.62 2.42 -2.87
N PHE A 142 5.93 3.08 -1.96
CA PHE A 142 6.37 4.37 -1.44
C PHE A 142 7.28 4.11 -0.26
N ARG A 143 8.08 5.13 0.07
CA ARG A 143 8.58 5.36 1.43
C ARG A 143 7.44 4.97 2.37
N THR A 144 7.60 4.21 3.44
CA THR A 144 8.74 3.61 4.14
C THR A 144 8.91 2.13 3.77
N SER A 145 8.34 1.68 2.64
CA SER A 145 8.16 0.26 2.34
C SER A 145 9.46 -0.51 2.01
N THR A 146 10.59 0.18 1.80
CA THR A 146 11.93 -0.48 1.79
C THR A 146 12.21 -1.21 3.10
N HIS A 147 11.54 -0.84 4.19
CA HIS A 147 11.55 -1.53 5.47
C HIS A 147 10.12 -1.78 5.96
N ALA A 148 9.29 -2.31 5.07
CA ALA A 148 7.89 -2.60 5.33
C ALA A 148 7.68 -3.53 6.53
N PHE A 149 8.58 -4.47 6.78
CA PHE A 149 8.41 -5.53 7.78
C PHE A 149 9.52 -5.54 8.84
N GLU A 150 9.13 -5.78 10.09
CA GLU A 150 10.03 -6.07 11.22
C GLU A 150 9.46 -7.26 12.02
N ILE A 151 9.82 -8.48 11.62
CA ILE A 151 9.23 -9.73 12.12
C ILE A 151 10.28 -10.52 12.91
N LYS A 152 10.44 -10.16 14.19
CA LYS A 152 11.48 -10.76 15.07
C LYS A 152 11.06 -12.09 15.71
N ASN A 153 9.77 -12.27 15.97
CA ASN A 153 9.26 -13.36 16.82
C ASN A 153 8.47 -14.43 16.05
N ASN A 154 8.63 -14.50 14.73
CA ASN A 154 7.96 -15.50 13.90
C ASN A 154 8.93 -16.09 12.86
N PRO A 155 9.54 -17.26 13.15
CA PRO A 155 10.50 -17.89 12.25
C PRO A 155 9.96 -18.20 10.86
N LYS A 156 8.64 -18.40 10.70
CA LYS A 156 8.01 -18.63 9.39
C LYS A 156 8.24 -17.45 8.45
N TRP A 157 8.18 -16.23 8.98
CA TRP A 157 8.22 -14.98 8.19
C TRP A 157 9.45 -14.11 8.46
N ALA A 158 10.35 -14.51 9.36
CA ALA A 158 11.52 -13.70 9.75
C ALA A 158 12.38 -13.21 8.57
N HIS A 159 12.38 -13.93 7.44
CA HIS A 159 13.09 -13.56 6.22
C HIS A 159 12.52 -12.33 5.49
N TYR A 160 11.28 -11.92 5.78
CA TYR A 160 10.73 -10.65 5.27
C TYR A 160 11.27 -9.43 6.02
N SER A 161 11.78 -9.59 7.25
CA SER A 161 12.30 -8.50 8.07
C SER A 161 13.39 -7.73 7.34
N TRP A 162 13.31 -6.40 7.37
CA TRP A 162 14.20 -5.48 6.65
C TRP A 162 15.70 -5.70 6.95
N ASP A 163 16.04 -6.24 8.11
CA ASP A 163 17.42 -6.47 8.56
C ASP A 163 17.79 -7.96 8.58
N TYR A 164 17.08 -8.83 7.84
CA TYR A 164 17.30 -10.27 7.90
C TYR A 164 18.75 -10.68 7.59
N LYS A 165 19.36 -11.43 8.52
CA LYS A 165 20.73 -12.00 8.44
C LYS A 165 20.78 -13.52 8.58
N GLY A 166 19.66 -14.22 8.38
CA GLY A 166 19.61 -15.68 8.53
C GLY A 166 20.05 -16.46 7.27
N ASP A 167 19.81 -17.76 7.27
CA ASP A 167 20.38 -18.70 6.30
C ASP A 167 19.80 -18.59 4.87
N LYS A 168 18.65 -17.92 4.69
CA LYS A 168 18.08 -17.69 3.36
C LYS A 168 18.83 -16.58 2.64
N ALA A 169 19.96 -16.92 2.00
CA ALA A 169 20.90 -15.96 1.41
C ALA A 169 20.27 -14.92 0.47
N ASN A 170 19.29 -15.30 -0.37
CA ASN A 170 18.61 -14.36 -1.28
C ASN A 170 17.74 -13.33 -0.54
N TRP A 171 17.33 -13.63 0.68
CA TRP A 171 16.56 -12.74 1.56
C TRP A 171 17.45 -11.90 2.48
N LYS A 172 18.77 -11.88 2.27
CA LYS A 172 19.66 -10.96 2.97
C LYS A 172 19.11 -9.54 2.83
N ASP A 173 18.98 -8.84 3.96
CA ASP A 173 18.40 -7.48 4.03
C ASP A 173 16.89 -7.42 3.66
N GLY A 174 16.23 -8.57 3.71
CA GLY A 174 14.78 -8.68 3.81
C GLY A 174 13.99 -8.48 2.53
N PHE A 175 12.70 -8.24 2.72
CA PHE A 175 11.74 -8.00 1.64
C PHE A 175 12.11 -6.79 0.78
N GLY A 176 12.54 -5.68 1.41
CA GLY A 176 12.90 -4.45 0.68
C GLY A 176 14.02 -4.69 -0.32
N GLU A 177 15.12 -5.28 0.14
CA GLU A 177 16.25 -5.60 -0.72
C GLU A 177 15.85 -6.56 -1.86
N TYR A 178 15.19 -7.67 -1.50
CA TYR A 178 14.93 -8.74 -2.45
C TYR A 178 13.80 -8.41 -3.45
N VAL A 179 12.75 -7.72 -3.02
CA VAL A 179 11.60 -7.42 -3.88
C VAL A 179 11.67 -6.01 -4.46
N LEU A 180 12.01 -5.01 -3.64
CA LEU A 180 11.99 -3.60 -4.03
C LEU A 180 13.33 -3.10 -4.53
N GLY A 181 14.43 -3.79 -4.20
CA GLY A 181 15.79 -3.43 -4.61
C GLY A 181 16.60 -2.66 -3.59
N GLU A 182 16.05 -2.33 -2.41
CA GLU A 182 16.78 -1.61 -1.36
C GLU A 182 16.11 -1.83 0.00
N THR A 183 16.91 -1.87 1.06
CA THR A 183 16.46 -1.91 2.46
C THR A 183 16.56 -0.53 3.15
N TRP A 184 16.35 -0.47 4.46
CA TRP A 184 16.63 0.72 5.24
C TRP A 184 18.12 0.87 5.54
N VAL A 185 18.70 2.00 5.12
CA VAL A 185 20.08 2.39 5.48
C VAL A 185 20.07 3.53 6.48
N SER A 186 19.66 4.73 6.05
CA SER A 186 19.60 5.92 6.90
C SER A 186 18.80 7.05 6.21
N HIS A 187 18.47 8.08 6.98
CA HIS A 187 18.02 9.34 6.40
C HIS A 187 19.18 10.03 5.68
N TYR A 188 18.89 10.64 4.53
CA TYR A 188 19.84 11.49 3.83
C TYR A 188 19.39 12.95 3.93
N GLY A 189 20.17 13.75 4.66
CA GLY A 189 19.77 15.07 5.12
C GLY A 189 19.06 15.03 6.47
N THR A 190 18.69 16.20 6.98
CA THR A 190 18.04 16.37 8.29
C THR A 190 16.53 16.28 8.12
N ASN A 191 15.96 15.17 8.58
CA ASN A 191 14.52 14.92 8.52
C ASN A 191 13.72 16.07 9.17
N HIS A 192 12.57 16.41 8.57
CA HIS A 192 11.71 17.55 8.93
C HIS A 192 12.32 18.96 8.84
N LYS A 193 13.54 19.12 8.29
CA LYS A 193 14.18 20.43 8.07
C LYS A 193 14.64 20.64 6.64
N GLN A 194 14.94 19.55 5.93
CA GLN A 194 15.37 19.57 4.54
C GLN A 194 14.36 18.80 3.68
N SER A 195 13.97 19.42 2.58
CA SER A 195 13.10 18.86 1.53
C SER A 195 13.93 18.33 0.36
N SER A 196 13.29 17.78 -0.67
CA SER A 196 13.99 17.29 -1.86
C SER A 196 13.40 17.88 -3.14
N LYS A 197 14.28 18.22 -4.09
CA LYS A 197 13.94 18.34 -5.50
C LYS A 197 14.24 17.00 -6.19
N ILE A 198 13.27 16.42 -6.88
CA ILE A 198 13.48 15.18 -7.62
C ILE A 198 13.86 15.53 -9.07
N ILE A 199 14.99 15.00 -9.51
CA ILE A 199 15.59 15.22 -10.82
C ILE A 199 15.55 13.90 -11.57
N ILE A 200 15.01 13.90 -12.78
CA ILE A 200 14.97 12.71 -13.64
C ILE A 200 16.41 12.29 -13.95
N GLU A 201 16.68 10.99 -13.83
CA GLU A 201 18.00 10.42 -14.13
C GLU A 201 18.29 10.60 -15.62
N LYS A 202 19.53 11.02 -15.94
CA LYS A 202 19.95 11.21 -17.32
C LYS A 202 19.75 9.92 -18.13
N GLY A 203 19.04 10.02 -19.25
CA GLY A 203 18.71 8.89 -20.12
C GLY A 203 17.37 8.20 -19.78
N GLN A 204 16.69 8.61 -18.71
CA GLN A 204 15.37 8.07 -18.31
C GLN A 204 14.21 9.01 -18.66
N GLU A 205 14.46 10.11 -19.36
CA GLU A 205 13.46 11.11 -19.74
C GLU A 205 12.36 10.51 -20.64
N ALA A 206 12.72 9.51 -21.44
CA ALA A 206 11.80 8.79 -22.31
C ALA A 206 11.11 7.59 -21.64
N HIS A 207 11.44 7.27 -20.38
CA HIS A 207 10.80 6.17 -19.68
C HIS A 207 9.30 6.46 -19.49
N PRO A 208 8.37 5.51 -19.71
CA PRO A 208 6.93 5.77 -19.63
C PRO A 208 6.49 6.44 -18.33
N ILE A 209 7.08 6.05 -17.18
CA ILE A 209 6.84 6.68 -15.87
C ILE A 209 7.11 8.19 -15.88
N MET A 210 8.08 8.66 -16.65
CA MET A 210 8.47 10.08 -16.73
C MET A 210 7.66 10.90 -17.73
N THR A 211 6.64 10.31 -18.36
CA THR A 211 5.77 11.01 -19.31
C THR A 211 5.11 12.23 -18.67
N ALA A 212 5.48 13.42 -19.17
CA ALA A 212 5.03 14.74 -18.71
C ALA A 212 5.29 15.05 -17.23
N VAL A 213 6.23 14.34 -16.60
CA VAL A 213 6.69 14.61 -15.23
C VAL A 213 7.68 15.77 -15.24
N ARG A 214 7.43 16.78 -14.40
CA ARG A 214 8.27 17.99 -14.28
C ARG A 214 8.14 18.61 -12.89
N ASP A 215 9.10 19.47 -12.54
CA ASP A 215 9.04 20.37 -11.37
C ASP A 215 8.70 19.67 -10.05
N ILE A 216 9.27 18.48 -9.85
CA ILE A 216 9.02 17.70 -8.65
C ILE A 216 9.80 18.29 -7.47
N TRP A 217 9.05 18.87 -6.55
CA TRP A 217 9.50 19.21 -5.22
C TRP A 217 8.61 18.50 -4.20
N VAL A 218 9.23 17.90 -3.20
CA VAL A 218 8.59 17.06 -2.20
C VAL A 218 9.11 17.45 -0.82
N GLN A 219 8.21 17.48 0.15
CA GLN A 219 8.52 17.91 1.51
C GLN A 219 9.33 16.86 2.27
N SER A 220 9.11 15.57 2.00
CA SER A 220 9.87 14.54 2.69
C SER A 220 11.33 14.50 2.23
N GLY A 221 12.24 14.38 3.19
CA GLY A 221 13.68 14.25 2.92
C GLY A 221 14.03 12.85 2.39
N GLY A 222 15.12 12.72 1.64
CA GLY A 222 15.53 11.45 1.04
C GLY A 222 16.07 10.40 2.03
N TYR A 223 16.38 9.23 1.48
CA TYR A 223 17.13 8.16 2.16
C TYR A 223 18.50 7.99 1.52
N THR A 224 19.44 7.45 2.29
CA THR A 224 20.63 6.84 1.69
C THR A 224 20.18 5.56 1.00
N ALA A 225 20.43 5.45 -0.31
CA ALA A 225 19.97 4.33 -1.13
C ALA A 225 20.92 4.08 -2.31
N GLU A 226 21.18 2.81 -2.60
CA GLU A 226 21.93 2.27 -3.72
C GLU A 226 21.16 1.07 -4.33
N PRO A 227 19.99 1.32 -4.93
CA PRO A 227 19.05 0.26 -5.25
C PRO A 227 19.56 -0.71 -6.33
N LYS A 228 19.29 -2.00 -6.14
CA LYS A 228 19.44 -3.08 -7.13
C LYS A 228 18.34 -3.00 -8.19
N GLY A 229 18.39 -1.98 -9.03
CA GLY A 229 17.42 -1.73 -10.09
C GLY A 229 17.84 -0.61 -11.04
N THR A 230 16.94 -0.24 -11.96
CA THR A 230 17.16 0.90 -12.85
C THR A 230 16.68 2.17 -12.16
N VAL A 231 17.62 3.05 -11.82
CA VAL A 231 17.32 4.38 -11.25
C VAL A 231 16.64 5.23 -12.30
N LEU A 232 15.47 5.79 -11.96
CA LEU A 232 14.69 6.68 -12.81
C LEU A 232 14.80 8.14 -12.40
N ALA A 233 15.04 8.41 -11.11
CA ALA A 233 15.22 9.76 -10.61
C ALA A 233 16.11 9.81 -9.36
N ARG A 234 16.76 10.94 -9.16
CA ARG A 234 17.60 11.26 -8.01
C ARG A 234 17.09 12.46 -7.23
N GLY A 235 17.30 12.47 -5.93
CA GLY A 235 16.94 13.56 -5.03
C GLY A 235 18.11 14.51 -4.83
N GLN A 236 17.86 15.80 -5.02
CA GLN A 236 18.70 16.88 -4.53
C GLN A 236 18.15 17.38 -3.21
N VAL A 237 18.95 17.27 -2.14
CA VAL A 237 18.58 17.78 -0.81
C VAL A 237 18.58 19.32 -0.85
N LEU A 238 17.53 19.94 -0.29
CA LEU A 238 17.40 21.39 -0.18
C LEU A 238 17.52 21.84 1.29
N ASN A 239 18.16 22.98 1.53
CA ASN A 239 18.31 23.62 2.83
C ASN A 239 17.04 24.38 3.25
N GLY A 240 15.95 23.63 3.42
CA GLY A 240 14.67 24.15 3.90
C GLY A 240 13.48 23.35 3.39
N MET A 241 12.28 23.75 3.80
CA MET A 241 11.01 23.10 3.50
C MET A 241 10.18 23.87 2.47
N THR A 242 10.85 24.55 1.52
CA THR A 242 10.19 25.29 0.44
C THR A 242 10.78 24.92 -0.91
N PRO A 243 10.02 24.99 -2.01
CA PRO A 243 10.52 24.67 -3.35
C PRO A 243 11.65 25.58 -3.84
N THR A 244 11.82 26.75 -3.23
CA THR A 244 12.87 27.73 -3.56
C THR A 244 14.07 27.66 -2.63
N SER A 245 14.11 26.71 -1.68
CA SER A 245 15.25 26.54 -0.80
C SER A 245 16.49 26.13 -1.60
N GLU A 246 17.63 26.74 -1.27
CA GLU A 246 18.90 26.45 -1.94
C GLU A 246 19.33 24.99 -1.75
N PRO A 247 19.94 24.34 -2.76
CA PRO A 247 20.50 23.00 -2.60
C PRO A 247 21.54 22.92 -1.48
N ASP A 248 21.56 21.80 -0.76
CA ASP A 248 22.64 21.47 0.17
C ASP A 248 23.88 21.05 -0.63
N LYS A 249 24.83 21.99 -0.80
CA LYS A 249 26.07 21.79 -1.57
C LYS A 249 27.01 20.75 -0.97
N THR A 250 26.74 20.25 0.23
CA THR A 250 27.53 19.18 0.88
C THR A 250 27.01 17.77 0.57
N LYS A 251 25.92 17.67 -0.19
CA LYS A 251 25.22 16.42 -0.49
C LYS A 251 25.25 16.09 -1.98
N GLU A 252 25.37 14.81 -2.26
CA GLU A 252 25.29 14.25 -3.61
C GLU A 252 23.82 13.95 -3.98
N LEU A 253 23.60 13.70 -5.27
CA LEU A 253 22.29 13.27 -5.76
C LEU A 253 22.13 11.76 -5.55
N LEU A 254 21.25 11.38 -4.63
CA LEU A 254 20.97 9.96 -4.37
C LEU A 254 19.76 9.44 -5.14
N PRO A 255 19.71 8.16 -5.51
CA PRO A 255 18.52 7.51 -6.05
C PRO A 255 17.30 7.68 -5.14
N VAL A 256 16.17 8.10 -5.72
CA VAL A 256 14.90 8.30 -4.99
C VAL A 256 13.68 7.71 -5.70
N ALA A 257 13.83 7.30 -6.95
CA ALA A 257 12.85 6.50 -7.67
C ALA A 257 13.57 5.51 -8.60
N TRP A 258 13.16 4.25 -8.57
CA TRP A 258 13.74 3.19 -9.40
C TRP A 258 12.72 2.11 -9.71
N ILE A 259 13.06 1.28 -10.69
CA ILE A 259 12.32 0.07 -11.04
C ILE A 259 13.19 -1.17 -10.88
N LYS A 260 12.56 -2.31 -10.63
CA LYS A 260 13.23 -3.60 -10.50
C LYS A 260 12.34 -4.72 -10.99
N GLU A 261 12.89 -5.65 -11.75
CA GLU A 261 12.30 -6.99 -11.90
C GLU A 261 12.75 -7.87 -10.73
N TYR A 262 11.82 -8.61 -10.16
CA TYR A 262 12.12 -9.52 -9.06
C TYR A 262 11.54 -10.90 -9.33
N GLN A 263 12.16 -11.91 -8.71
CA GLN A 263 11.64 -13.27 -8.68
C GLN A 263 12.10 -13.91 -7.37
N VAL A 264 11.14 -14.14 -6.47
CA VAL A 264 11.43 -14.87 -5.23
C VAL A 264 11.54 -16.37 -5.50
N GLU A 265 12.20 -17.10 -4.60
CA GLU A 265 12.32 -18.56 -4.68
C GLU A 265 10.94 -19.24 -4.83
N GLY A 266 10.82 -20.12 -5.84
CA GLY A 266 9.57 -20.79 -6.18
C GLY A 266 8.48 -19.88 -6.78
N GLY A 267 8.77 -18.59 -6.97
CA GLY A 267 7.85 -17.60 -7.51
C GLY A 267 8.03 -17.32 -9.01
N LYS A 268 7.07 -16.58 -9.56
CA LYS A 268 7.11 -16.02 -10.92
C LYS A 268 7.80 -14.65 -10.90
N LYS A 269 8.21 -14.20 -12.09
CA LYS A 269 8.73 -12.84 -12.27
C LYS A 269 7.62 -11.82 -12.02
N GLY A 270 7.95 -10.80 -11.24
CA GLY A 270 7.16 -9.59 -11.09
C GLY A 270 8.04 -8.36 -11.32
N ARG A 271 7.44 -7.17 -11.27
CA ARG A 271 8.19 -5.92 -11.30
C ARG A 271 7.68 -4.93 -10.26
N SER A 272 8.59 -4.11 -9.76
CA SER A 272 8.30 -3.08 -8.78
C SER A 272 8.77 -1.71 -9.27
N PHE A 273 7.98 -0.69 -8.99
CA PHE A 273 8.46 0.70 -8.89
C PHE A 273 8.57 1.05 -7.41
N THR A 274 9.68 1.67 -7.02
CA THR A 274 9.92 2.09 -5.64
C THR A 274 10.37 3.54 -5.62
N THR A 275 9.86 4.32 -4.67
CA THR A 275 10.34 5.68 -4.39
C THR A 275 10.57 5.89 -2.90
N THR A 276 11.60 6.67 -2.53
CA THR A 276 11.88 7.06 -1.14
C THR A 276 11.09 8.29 -0.70
N HIS A 277 10.10 8.71 -1.49
CA HIS A 277 9.15 9.78 -1.18
C HIS A 277 7.72 9.24 -1.17
N GLY A 278 6.73 10.11 -0.91
CA GLY A 278 5.32 9.74 -0.92
C GLY A 278 4.52 10.21 0.28
N ALA A 279 5.12 11.00 1.17
CA ALA A 279 4.43 11.59 2.31
C ALA A 279 3.18 12.36 1.85
N SER A 280 2.20 12.50 2.74
CA SER A 280 0.91 13.14 2.44
C SER A 280 1.04 14.46 1.68
N GLU A 281 1.98 15.31 2.07
CA GLU A 281 2.19 16.61 1.44
C GLU A 281 2.97 16.54 0.12
N ASP A 282 3.77 15.49 -0.11
CA ASP A 282 4.46 15.28 -1.39
C ASP A 282 3.45 15.12 -2.53
N LEU A 283 2.30 14.52 -2.22
CA LEU A 283 1.19 14.35 -3.15
C LEU A 283 0.56 15.69 -3.55
N LEU A 284 0.85 16.82 -2.89
CA LEU A 284 0.38 18.13 -3.36
C LEU A 284 1.11 18.58 -4.64
N ASN A 285 2.35 18.10 -4.86
CA ASN A 285 3.09 18.40 -6.07
C ASN A 285 2.54 17.62 -7.27
N GLU A 286 2.18 18.33 -8.34
CA GLU A 286 1.61 17.74 -9.56
C GLU A 286 2.57 16.80 -10.28
N GLY A 287 3.87 17.14 -10.34
CA GLY A 287 4.89 16.30 -10.93
C GLY A 287 5.02 14.97 -10.20
N PHE A 288 5.06 15.02 -8.87
CA PHE A 288 5.12 13.82 -8.03
C PHE A 288 3.87 12.95 -8.22
N ARG A 289 2.67 13.55 -8.15
CA ARG A 289 1.40 12.85 -8.43
C ARG A 289 1.41 12.17 -9.78
N ARG A 290 1.81 12.88 -10.83
CA ARG A 290 1.87 12.33 -12.18
C ARG A 290 2.84 11.15 -12.27
N MET A 291 4.02 11.27 -11.68
CA MET A 291 5.01 10.19 -11.65
C MET A 291 4.43 8.92 -11.02
N VAL A 292 3.77 9.03 -9.87
CA VAL A 292 3.21 7.85 -9.19
C VAL A 292 1.97 7.28 -9.89
N LEU A 293 1.15 8.11 -10.54
CA LEU A 293 0.08 7.63 -11.41
C LEU A 293 0.66 6.85 -12.59
N ASN A 294 1.65 7.42 -13.30
CA ASN A 294 2.30 6.74 -14.41
C ASN A 294 2.97 5.43 -13.97
N ALA A 295 3.59 5.40 -12.77
CA ALA A 295 4.16 4.19 -12.19
C ALA A 295 3.09 3.11 -11.92
N THR A 296 1.88 3.50 -11.54
CA THR A 296 0.74 2.58 -11.35
C THR A 296 0.38 1.90 -12.68
N PHE A 297 0.20 2.67 -13.76
CA PHE A 297 -0.06 2.11 -15.09
C PHE A 297 1.10 1.25 -15.60
N TRP A 298 2.33 1.75 -15.48
CA TRP A 298 3.53 1.03 -15.90
C TRP A 298 3.62 -0.30 -15.18
N ALA A 299 3.43 -0.35 -13.86
CA ALA A 299 3.53 -1.57 -13.06
C ALA A 299 2.57 -2.68 -13.54
N MET A 300 1.42 -2.32 -14.14
CA MET A 300 0.40 -3.24 -14.66
C MET A 300 0.47 -3.54 -16.17
N ASP A 301 1.57 -3.22 -16.85
CA ASP A 301 1.75 -3.39 -18.32
C ASP A 301 0.77 -2.52 -19.12
N MET A 302 0.46 -1.33 -18.62
CA MET A 302 -0.49 -0.39 -19.22
C MET A 302 0.22 0.86 -19.75
N GLU A 303 1.45 0.75 -20.24
CA GLU A 303 2.24 1.88 -20.73
C GLU A 303 1.53 2.64 -21.87
N LYS A 304 0.76 1.94 -22.71
CA LYS A 304 -0.06 2.53 -23.77
C LYS A 304 -1.14 3.50 -23.27
N ASP A 305 -1.53 3.38 -22.00
CA ASP A 305 -2.56 4.20 -21.35
C ASP A 305 -1.94 5.37 -20.57
N ILE A 306 -0.61 5.48 -20.53
CA ILE A 306 0.10 6.62 -19.97
C ILE A 306 0.12 7.74 -21.01
N LYS A 307 -0.59 8.84 -20.71
CA LYS A 307 -0.71 9.99 -21.60
C LYS A 307 -0.31 11.27 -20.87
N PRO A 308 0.36 12.23 -21.54
CA PRO A 308 0.63 13.55 -20.97
C PRO A 308 -0.61 14.26 -20.42
N SER A 309 -1.78 14.00 -21.01
CA SER A 309 -3.07 14.59 -20.67
C SER A 309 -3.86 13.81 -19.61
N ASN A 310 -3.32 12.73 -19.05
CA ASN A 310 -3.98 11.98 -17.99
C ASN A 310 -4.28 12.92 -16.81
N ASP A 311 -5.55 12.92 -16.38
CA ASP A 311 -6.05 13.73 -15.27
C ASP A 311 -5.48 13.22 -13.93
N ILE A 312 -4.80 14.13 -13.23
CA ILE A 312 -4.15 13.89 -11.94
C ILE A 312 -4.79 14.70 -10.81
N ALA A 313 -5.89 15.41 -11.09
CA ALA A 313 -6.59 16.22 -10.11
C ALA A 313 -7.15 15.34 -8.97
N PHE A 314 -7.17 15.89 -7.76
CA PHE A 314 -7.78 15.19 -6.63
C PHE A 314 -9.28 15.02 -6.85
N VAL A 315 -9.80 13.87 -6.43
CA VAL A 315 -11.22 13.58 -6.41
C VAL A 315 -11.71 13.77 -4.98
N GLY A 316 -12.49 14.84 -4.77
CA GLY A 316 -12.87 15.30 -3.44
C GLY A 316 -11.76 16.10 -2.73
N PRO A 317 -12.05 16.62 -1.53
CA PRO A 317 -11.11 17.45 -0.80
C PRO A 317 -9.94 16.64 -0.23
N TYR A 318 -8.72 17.12 -0.49
CA TYR A 318 -7.47 16.61 0.09
C TYR A 318 -6.77 17.73 0.87
N LYS A 319 -6.74 17.60 2.20
CA LYS A 319 -6.07 18.53 3.12
C LYS A 319 -5.13 17.73 4.02
N PRO A 320 -3.92 17.38 3.52
CA PRO A 320 -2.99 16.52 4.23
C PRO A 320 -2.52 17.16 5.52
N THR A 321 -2.23 16.35 6.54
CA THR A 321 -1.51 16.83 7.71
C THR A 321 -0.01 16.78 7.51
N THR A 322 0.70 17.74 8.13
CA THR A 322 2.16 17.70 8.16
C THR A 322 2.64 16.45 8.86
N PHE A 323 3.44 15.67 8.14
CA PHE A 323 3.97 14.40 8.61
C PHE A 323 4.90 14.58 9.81
N ASN A 324 4.73 13.75 10.83
CA ASN A 324 5.49 13.75 12.07
C ASN A 324 5.23 12.47 12.87
N PHE A 325 6.09 12.20 13.85
CA PHE A 325 5.94 11.07 14.78
C PHE A 325 4.96 11.28 15.92
N THR A 326 4.58 12.53 16.20
CA THR A 326 3.96 12.93 17.46
C THR A 326 2.45 13.11 17.40
N GLY A 327 1.83 13.05 16.23
CA GLY A 327 0.38 13.09 16.08
C GLY A 327 -0.09 12.56 14.74
N TYR A 328 -1.40 12.38 14.59
CA TYR A 328 -2.08 11.95 13.37
C TYR A 328 -3.58 12.28 13.50
N LYS A 329 -4.33 12.24 12.41
CA LYS A 329 -5.80 12.39 12.48
C LYS A 329 -6.43 11.11 13.01
N ALA A 330 -7.09 11.17 14.15
CA ALA A 330 -7.65 9.98 14.81
C ALA A 330 -9.18 9.95 14.79
N ASN A 331 -9.75 8.86 15.34
CA ASN A 331 -11.20 8.61 15.39
C ASN A 331 -11.87 8.54 14.01
N VAL A 332 -11.13 8.05 13.01
CA VAL A 332 -11.62 7.86 11.64
C VAL A 332 -11.67 6.35 11.36
N LYS A 333 -12.82 5.86 10.92
CA LYS A 333 -12.98 4.49 10.41
C LYS A 333 -12.82 4.48 8.89
N PRO A 334 -12.40 3.37 8.28
CA PRO A 334 -12.33 3.28 6.81
C PRO A 334 -13.64 3.63 6.10
N ALA A 335 -14.79 3.27 6.68
CA ALA A 335 -16.11 3.61 6.15
C ALA A 335 -16.36 5.13 6.04
N ASP A 336 -15.73 5.95 6.89
CA ASP A 336 -15.86 7.42 6.84
C ASP A 336 -15.21 8.01 5.58
N LEU A 337 -14.34 7.26 4.92
CA LEU A 337 -13.62 7.68 3.72
C LEU A 337 -14.35 7.35 2.42
N ALA A 338 -15.44 6.58 2.46
CA ALA A 338 -16.07 5.96 1.27
C ALA A 338 -16.63 6.94 0.23
N GLY A 339 -17.08 8.13 0.64
CA GLY A 339 -17.67 9.11 -0.27
C GLY A 339 -16.64 9.73 -1.22
N TRP A 340 -17.02 10.01 -2.48
CA TRP A 340 -16.13 10.72 -3.42
C TRP A 340 -15.75 12.11 -2.90
N ASP A 341 -16.73 12.84 -2.37
CA ASP A 341 -16.57 14.19 -1.84
C ASP A 341 -16.17 14.24 -0.36
N SER A 342 -15.90 13.09 0.26
CA SER A 342 -15.42 13.03 1.65
C SER A 342 -14.00 13.62 1.74
N LEU A 343 -13.76 14.40 2.80
CA LEU A 343 -12.42 14.81 3.17
C LEU A 343 -11.63 13.57 3.57
N ILE A 344 -10.47 13.36 2.94
CA ILE A 344 -9.56 12.30 3.32
C ILE A 344 -9.08 12.54 4.76
N MET A 345 -9.32 11.55 5.61
CA MET A 345 -9.11 11.61 7.06
C MET A 345 -9.73 12.89 7.64
N PRO A 346 -11.05 12.92 7.92
CA PRO A 346 -11.73 14.12 8.41
C PRO A 346 -11.54 14.39 9.91
N GLY A 347 -10.84 13.50 10.63
CA GLY A 347 -10.68 13.56 12.09
C GLY A 347 -9.75 14.66 12.60
N GLU A 348 -9.82 14.92 13.90
CA GLU A 348 -8.94 15.86 14.60
C GLU A 348 -7.52 15.29 14.78
N ILE A 349 -6.53 16.19 14.76
CA ILE A 349 -5.14 15.82 15.03
C ILE A 349 -4.98 15.55 16.52
N VAL A 350 -4.68 14.31 16.89
CA VAL A 350 -4.35 13.93 18.26
C VAL A 350 -2.85 13.71 18.41
N LYS A 351 -2.31 13.97 19.60
CA LYS A 351 -0.94 13.56 19.91
C LYS A 351 -0.88 12.04 20.13
N LYS A 352 0.14 11.39 19.58
CA LYS A 352 0.45 10.00 19.91
C LYS A 352 0.79 9.94 21.39
N LYS A 353 0.11 9.09 22.16
CA LYS A 353 0.52 8.80 23.54
C LYS A 353 1.93 8.21 23.47
N THR A 354 2.92 8.91 24.00
CA THR A 354 4.24 8.32 24.25
C THR A 354 4.03 7.14 25.18
N LYS A 355 4.41 5.94 24.73
CA LYS A 355 4.47 4.76 25.60
C LYS A 355 5.66 4.87 26.52
#